data_AF-A0A0E4FJ71-F1
#
_entry.id   AF-A0A0E4FJ71-F1
#
_cell.length_a   1.000
_cell.length_b   1.000
_cell.length_c   1.000
_cell.angle_alpha   90.00
_cell.angle_beta   90.00
_cell.angle_gamma   90.00
#
_symmetry.space_group_name_H-M   'P 1'
#
loop_
_entity.id
_entity.type
_entity.pdbx_description
1 polymer ?
#
loop_
_entity_poly.entity_id
_entity_poly.type
_entity_poly.pdbx_seq_one_letter_code
_entity_poly.pdbx_strand_id
1 'polypeptide(L)' 'YDTLLNTDLRRETDQLARFLHLVAEHKHKIGFEGTLLIEPKPMEPTKHQYDFDSATIHGFLVRNGLEDEYRLNIEAN' A
#
# COMPACT_ATOMS: atom_id res chain seq x y z
N TYR A 1 8.89 2.20 8.75
CA TYR A 1 10.16 1.84 9.40
C TYR A 1 10.46 2.78 10.58
N ASP A 2 11.29 2.34 11.52
CA ASP A 2 11.73 3.16 12.67
C ASP A 2 13.07 3.86 12.46
N THR A 3 13.99 3.21 11.75
CA THR A 3 15.28 3.80 11.37
C THR A 3 15.68 3.36 9.98
N LEU A 4 16.17 4.30 9.17
CA LEU A 4 16.63 3.99 7.82
C LEU A 4 17.93 3.15 7.84
N LEU A 5 18.70 3.20 8.93
CA LEU A 5 20.01 2.54 9.04
C LEU A 5 19.94 1.01 8.89
N ASN A 6 18.78 0.41 9.14
CA ASN A 6 18.56 -1.03 9.03
C ASN A 6 17.41 -1.38 8.07
N THR A 7 16.96 -0.44 7.24
CA THR A 7 15.80 -0.62 6.37
C THR A 7 16.23 -0.63 4.91
N ASP A 8 15.93 -1.72 4.21
CA ASP A 8 16.02 -1.77 2.75
C ASP A 8 14.66 -1.36 2.17
N LEU A 9 14.51 -0.06 1.93
CA LEU A 9 13.24 0.52 1.45
C LEU A 9 12.75 -0.15 0.18
N ARG A 10 13.66 -0.41 -0.78
CA ARG A 10 13.29 -0.98 -2.06
C ARG A 10 12.73 -2.38 -1.86
N ARG A 11 13.46 -3.22 -1.10
CA ARG A 11 13.03 -4.58 -0.84
C ARG A 11 11.68 -4.61 -0.12
N GLU A 12 11.48 -3.79 0.90
CA GLU A 12 10.21 -3.75 1.63
C GLU A 12 9.04 -3.28 0.75
N THR A 13 9.23 -2.23 -0.05
CA THR A 13 8.19 -1.77 -0.98
C THR A 13 7.89 -2.79 -2.08
N ASP A 14 8.90 -3.52 -2.57
CA ASP A 14 8.72 -4.58 -3.57
C ASP A 14 7.93 -5.77 -2.98
N GLN A 15 8.18 -6.12 -1.71
CA GLN A 15 7.39 -7.15 -1.02
C GLN A 15 5.96 -6.68 -0.74
N LEU A 16 5.75 -5.42 -0.38
CA LEU A 16 4.41 -4.86 -0.20
C LEU A 16 3.61 -4.94 -1.51
N ALA A 17 4.20 -4.53 -2.64
CA ALA A 17 3.56 -4.61 -3.94
C ALA A 17 3.18 -6.06 -4.31
N ARG A 18 4.11 -7.01 -4.10
CA ARG A 18 3.85 -8.43 -4.32
C ARG A 18 2.71 -8.94 -3.44
N PHE A 19 2.65 -8.52 -2.17
CA PHE A 19 1.56 -8.91 -1.27
C PHE A 19 0.20 -8.39 -1.75
N LEU A 20 0.14 -7.12 -2.17
CA LEU A 20 -1.11 -6.53 -2.68
C LEU A 20 -1.59 -7.20 -3.98
N HIS A 21 -0.68 -7.58 -4.88
CA HIS A 21 -1.02 -8.41 -6.05
C HIS A 21 -1.68 -9.74 -5.64
N LEU A 22 -1.15 -10.42 -4.62
CA LEU A 22 -1.74 -11.67 -4.12
C LEU A 22 -3.14 -11.45 -3.51
N VAL A 23 -3.37 -10.31 -2.86
CA VAL A 23 -4.68 -9.94 -2.31
C VAL A 23 -5.68 -9.69 -3.45
N ALA A 24 -5.30 -8.92 -4.47
CA ALA A 24 -6.13 -8.66 -5.64
C ALA A 24 -6.46 -9.94 -6.42
N GLU A 25 -5.46 -10.80 -6.69
CA GLU A 25 -5.66 -12.11 -7.32
C GLU A 25 -6.64 -12.97 -6.51
N HIS A 26 -6.46 -13.02 -5.18
CA HIS A 26 -7.33 -13.79 -4.32
C HIS A 26 -8.77 -13.28 -4.32
N LYS A 27 -8.96 -11.95 -4.25
CA LYS A 27 -10.27 -11.29 -4.40
C LYS A 27 -11.00 -11.78 -5.66
N HIS A 28 -10.32 -11.75 -6.80
CA HIS A 28 -10.90 -12.20 -8.08
C HIS A 28 -11.22 -13.70 -8.05
N LYS A 29 -10.30 -14.52 -7.51
CA LYS A 29 -10.46 -15.97 -7.42
C LYS A 29 -11.69 -16.39 -6.62
N ILE A 30 -12.00 -15.69 -5.54
CA ILE A 30 -13.16 -16.00 -4.68
C ILE A 30 -14.44 -15.27 -5.11
N GLY A 31 -14.38 -14.42 -6.13
CA GLY A 31 -15.51 -13.62 -6.58
C GLY A 31 -15.93 -12.52 -5.59
N PHE A 32 -14.99 -11.97 -4.83
CA PHE A 32 -15.30 -10.85 -3.93
C PHE A 32 -15.46 -9.55 -4.72
N GLU A 33 -16.66 -8.99 -4.71
CA GLU A 33 -17.00 -7.78 -5.49
C GLU A 33 -16.71 -6.46 -4.74
N GLY A 34 -16.30 -6.54 -3.47
CA GLY A 34 -16.03 -5.36 -2.66
C GLY A 34 -14.79 -4.58 -3.11
N THR A 35 -14.72 -3.32 -2.71
CA THR A 35 -13.58 -2.44 -3.00
C THR A 35 -12.43 -2.74 -2.04
N LEU A 36 -11.21 -2.88 -2.56
CA LEU A 36 -10.02 -2.93 -1.74
C LEU A 36 -9.56 -1.50 -1.46
N LEU A 37 -9.26 -1.22 -0.19
CA LEU A 37 -8.89 0.11 0.27
C LEU A 37 -7.50 0.07 0.90
N ILE A 38 -6.71 1.11 0.63
CA ILE A 38 -5.49 1.44 1.39
C ILE A 38 -5.75 2.76 2.09
N GLU A 39 -5.45 2.81 3.38
CA GLU A 39 -5.61 4.00 4.21
C GLU A 39 -4.26 4.71 4.33
N PRO A 40 -4.11 5.95 3.84
CA PRO A 40 -2.88 6.69 4.05
C PRO A 40 -2.72 7.09 5.51
N LYS A 41 -1.50 6.91 6.03
CA LYS A 41 -1.08 7.39 7.34
C LYS A 41 0.40 7.74 7.31
N PRO A 42 0.81 8.94 7.76
CA PRO A 42 2.20 9.38 7.62
C PRO A 42 3.18 8.65 8.56
N MET A 43 2.72 8.33 9.77
CA MET A 43 3.50 7.79 10.88
C MET A 43 2.59 7.27 12.00
N GLU A 44 3.19 6.65 13.03
CA GLU A 44 2.57 6.07 14.24
C GLU A 44 1.98 4.65 14.06
N PRO A 45 2.59 3.59 14.66
CA PRO A 45 3.69 3.63 15.63
C PRO A 45 5.07 3.82 15.00
N THR A 46 5.20 3.64 13.69
CA THR A 46 6.50 3.74 13.02
C THR A 46 6.91 5.20 12.79
N LYS A 47 8.23 5.45 12.71
CA LYS A 47 8.75 6.78 12.36
C LYS A 47 8.28 7.27 10.98
N HIS A 48 8.18 6.38 10.01
CA HIS A 48 7.68 6.67 8.66
C HIS A 48 6.94 5.46 8.11
N GLN A 49 5.66 5.63 7.77
CA GLN A 49 4.87 4.63 7.06
C GLN A 49 4.96 4.86 5.55
N TYR A 50 5.01 3.79 4.76
CA TYR A 50 5.22 3.88 3.30
C TYR A 50 4.02 4.47 2.56
N ASP A 51 2.84 4.21 3.10
CA ASP A 51 1.53 4.71 2.76
C ASP A 51 1.30 6.12 3.33
N PHE A 52 2.27 7.01 3.13
CA PHE A 52 2.36 8.28 3.85
C PHE A 52 1.18 9.24 3.61
N ASP A 53 0.80 9.41 2.34
CA ASP A 53 -0.31 10.26 1.91
C ASP A 53 -0.94 9.72 0.63
N SER A 54 -2.03 10.36 0.19
CA SER A 54 -2.76 9.96 -1.01
C SER A 54 -1.89 9.97 -2.28
N ALA A 55 -1.00 10.96 -2.43
CA ALA A 55 -0.17 11.09 -3.63
C ALA A 55 0.91 10.01 -3.69
N THR A 56 1.52 9.68 -2.55
CA THR A 56 2.54 8.65 -2.38
C THR A 56 1.97 7.28 -2.68
N ILE A 57 0.80 6.94 -2.12
CA ILE A 57 0.13 5.66 -2.38
C ILE A 57 -0.29 5.58 -3.84
N HIS A 58 -0.89 6.63 -4.41
CA HIS A 58 -1.27 6.62 -5.81
C HIS A 58 -0.06 6.38 -6.73
N GLY A 59 1.06 7.07 -6.48
CA GLY A 59 2.31 6.83 -7.21
C GLY A 59 2.86 5.41 -7.04
N PHE A 60 2.76 4.83 -5.84
CA PHE A 60 3.12 3.45 -5.57
C PHE A 60 2.22 2.47 -6.34
N LEU A 61 0.90 2.68 -6.36
CA LEU A 61 -0.05 1.82 -7.07
C LEU A 61 0.21 1.83 -8.58
N VAL A 62 0.33 3.02 -9.18
CA VAL A 62 0.63 3.17 -10.62
C VAL A 62 1.95 2.51 -11.00
N ARG A 63 3.00 2.69 -10.18
CA ARG A 63 4.32 2.06 -10.44
C ARG A 63 4.25 0.53 -10.47
N ASN A 64 3.30 -0.05 -9.75
CA ASN A 64 3.16 -1.49 -9.58
C ASN A 64 1.96 -2.10 -10.33
N GLY A 65 1.23 -1.31 -11.13
CA GLY A 65 0.07 -1.78 -11.90
C GLY A 65 -1.11 -2.22 -11.02
N LEU A 66 -1.37 -1.48 -9.92
CA LEU A 66 -2.39 -1.78 -8.91
C LEU A 66 -3.45 -0.66 -8.79
N GLU A 67 -3.36 0.39 -9.60
CA GLU A 67 -4.22 1.58 -9.56
C GLU A 67 -5.70 1.29 -9.82
N ASP A 68 -6.00 0.23 -10.58
CA ASP A 68 -7.38 -0.19 -10.87
C ASP A 68 -7.95 -1.17 -9.81
N GLU A 69 -7.09 -1.76 -8.97
CA GLU A 69 -7.49 -2.74 -7.96
C GLU A 69 -7.86 -2.10 -6.63
N TYR A 70 -7.22 -0.97 -6.29
CA TYR A 70 -7.34 -0.31 -5.00
C TYR A 70 -7.94 1.09 -5.11
N ARG A 71 -8.60 1.53 -4.04
CA ARG A 71 -9.02 2.92 -3.80
C ARG A 71 -8.45 3.37 -2.44
N LEU A 72 -8.57 4.66 -2.14
CA LEU A 72 -8.06 5.23 -0.89
C LEU A 72 -9.19 5.36 0.14
N ASN A 73 -8.92 4.93 1.37
CA ASN A 73 -9.71 5.28 2.55
C ASN A 73 -9.05 6.48 3.22
N ILE A 74 -9.60 7.68 3.10
CA ILE A 74 -8.92 8.90 3.57
C ILE A 74 -9.37 9.23 4.99
N GLU A 75 -8.44 9.20 5.94
CA GLU A 75 -8.63 9.72 7.29
C GLU A 75 -8.23 11.21 7.36
N ALA A 76 -8.93 11.99 8.18
CA ALA A 76 -8.71 13.44 8.29
C ALA A 76 -7.68 13.86 9.35
N ASN A 77 -7.34 12.97 10.29
CA ASN A 77 -6.46 13.25 11.44
C ASN A 77 -5.00 13.44 11.02
#